data_AF-A0A640KPT2-F1
#
_entry.id   AF-A0A640KPT2-F1
#
_cell.length_a   1.000
_cell.length_b   1.000
_cell.length_c   1.000
_cell.angle_alpha   90.00
_cell.angle_beta   90.00
_cell.angle_gamma   90.00
#
_symmetry.space_group_name_H-M   'P 1'
#
loop_
_entity.id
_entity.type
_entity.pdbx_description
1 polymer ?
#
loop_
_entity_poly.entity_id
_entity_poly.type
_entity_poly.pdbx_seq_one_letter_code
_entity_poly.pdbx_strand_id
1 'polypeptide(L)'
;MKIAITTKMVGLSVFDSTAEYDTNDQLYAVVDQIQRHHGSTVSNIRLWKSKVEPTTILRDHLQPLSEIFGVEEQGSDSSARHFIYYDFSPREGKCAILNVN
;
A
#
# COMPACT_ATOMS: atom_id res chain seq x y z
N MET A 1 6.84 -5.68 -17.10
CA MET A 1 5.43 -5.47 -17.50
C MET A 1 4.87 -4.43 -16.54
N LYS A 2 3.91 -3.59 -16.94
CA LYS A 2 3.37 -2.57 -16.04
C LYS A 2 2.03 -3.01 -15.42
N ILE A 3 1.79 -2.60 -14.19
CA ILE A 3 0.56 -2.84 -13.44
C ILE A 3 0.10 -1.53 -12.80
N ALA A 4 -1.18 -1.18 -12.98
CA ALA A 4 -1.78 -0.02 -12.33
C ALA A 4 -2.40 -0.44 -10.99
N ILE A 5 -1.91 0.13 -9.90
CA ILE A 5 -2.38 -0.18 -8.55
C ILE A 5 -3.01 1.07 -7.95
N THR A 6 -4.23 0.92 -7.45
CA THR A 6 -4.91 1.96 -6.67
C THR A 6 -4.73 1.67 -5.17
N THR A 7 -3.98 2.53 -4.50
CA THR A 7 -3.85 2.51 -3.04
C THR A 7 -5.04 3.23 -2.41
N LYS A 8 -5.74 2.56 -1.49
CA LYS A 8 -6.93 3.09 -0.82
C LYS A 8 -6.71 3.22 0.67
N MET A 9 -6.92 4.41 1.24
CA MET A 9 -6.83 4.56 2.70
C MET A 9 -8.10 4.04 3.35
N VAL A 10 -7.96 3.25 4.42
CA VAL A 10 -9.11 2.76 5.16
C VAL A 10 -9.88 3.95 5.77
N GLY A 11 -11.15 4.10 5.36
CA GLY A 11 -12.06 5.11 5.91
C GLY A 11 -11.91 6.54 5.37
N LEU A 12 -10.87 6.86 4.59
CA LEU A 12 -10.63 8.23 4.08
C LEU A 12 -10.22 8.24 2.60
N SER A 13 -11.19 8.32 1.69
CA SER A 13 -10.94 8.26 0.24
C SER A 13 -10.16 9.45 -0.35
N VAL A 14 -10.03 10.56 0.38
CA VAL A 14 -9.28 11.75 -0.07
C VAL A 14 -7.78 11.45 -0.31
N PHE A 15 -7.27 10.38 0.31
CA PHE A 15 -5.90 9.91 0.14
C PHE A 15 -5.77 8.72 -0.81
N ASP A 16 -6.85 8.34 -1.50
CA ASP A 16 -6.77 7.33 -2.53
C ASP A 16 -5.92 7.84 -3.70
N SER A 17 -5.06 6.97 -4.24
CA SER A 17 -4.18 7.32 -5.35
C SER A 17 -3.96 6.12 -6.25
N THR A 18 -3.75 6.37 -7.54
CA THR A 18 -3.41 5.34 -8.52
C THR A 18 -2.04 5.64 -9.10
N ALA A 19 -1.19 4.62 -9.15
CA ALA A 19 0.14 4.71 -9.75
C ALA A 19 0.45 3.44 -10.55
N GLU A 20 1.34 3.58 -11.52
CA GLU A 20 1.86 2.47 -12.32
C GLU A 20 3.20 1.98 -11.77
N TYR A 21 3.35 0.66 -11.69
CA TYR A 21 4.55 -0.01 -11.19
C TYR A 21 5.05 -1.01 -12.22
N ASP A 22 6.36 -1.34 -12.20
CA ASP A 22 6.81 -2.56 -12.85
C ASP A 22 6.34 -3.77 -12.04
N THR A 23 5.88 -4.81 -12.71
CA THR A 23 5.48 -6.07 -12.06
C THR A 23 6.64 -6.72 -11.28
N ASN A 24 7.88 -6.42 -11.65
CA ASN A 24 9.07 -6.90 -10.94
C ASN A 24 9.45 -5.99 -9.76
N ASP A 25 8.83 -4.82 -9.62
CA ASP A 25 9.02 -3.99 -8.43
C ASP A 25 8.52 -4.77 -7.21
N GLN A 26 9.17 -4.54 -6.08
CA GLN A 26 8.78 -5.10 -4.81
C GLN A 26 7.61 -4.31 -4.22
N LEU A 27 6.81 -4.94 -3.37
CA LEU A 27 5.73 -4.26 -2.61
C LEU A 27 6.23 -3.02 -1.85
N TYR A 28 7.50 -3.01 -1.45
CA TYR A 28 8.17 -1.84 -0.88
C TYR A 28 7.99 -0.56 -1.71
N ALA A 29 7.99 -0.65 -3.05
CA ALA A 29 7.78 0.52 -3.91
C ALA A 29 6.40 1.17 -3.69
N VAL A 30 5.37 0.37 -3.40
CA VAL A 30 4.04 0.87 -3.05
C VAL A 30 4.05 1.53 -1.67
N VAL A 31 4.75 0.92 -0.70
CA VAL A 31 4.90 1.49 0.66
C VAL A 31 5.59 2.85 0.61
N ASP A 32 6.71 2.95 -0.10
CA ASP A 32 7.48 4.18 -0.28
C ASP A 32 6.65 5.27 -0.99
N GLN A 33 5.86 4.90 -2.00
CA GLN A 33 4.93 5.84 -2.64
C GLN A 33 3.86 6.36 -1.66
N ILE A 34 3.26 5.49 -0.84
CA ILE A 34 2.32 5.90 0.22
C ILE A 34 3.03 6.86 1.19
N GLN A 35 4.23 6.53 1.67
CA GLN A 35 4.98 7.39 2.57
C GLN A 35 5.21 8.78 1.98
N ARG A 36 5.65 8.87 0.72
CA ARG A 36 5.86 10.15 0.02
C ARG A 36 4.56 10.95 -0.13
N HIS A 37 3.45 10.29 -0.43
CA HIS A 37 2.13 10.94 -0.51
C HIS A 37 1.73 11.59 0.81
N HIS A 38 2.17 11.03 1.95
CA HIS A 38 1.98 11.56 3.30
C HIS A 38 3.16 12.42 3.81
N GLY A 39 4.03 12.91 2.91
CA GLY A 39 5.18 13.75 3.28
C GLY A 39 6.19 13.06 4.20
N SER A 40 6.29 11.73 4.12
CA SER A 40 7.15 10.87 4.95
C SER A 40 6.89 10.96 6.46
N THR A 41 5.68 11.37 6.86
CA THR A 41 5.30 11.52 8.28
C THR A 41 4.67 10.25 8.89
N VAL A 42 4.22 9.33 8.05
CA VAL A 42 3.54 8.10 8.46
C VAL A 42 4.50 6.92 8.59
N SER A 43 4.21 6.03 9.54
CA SER A 43 5.02 4.84 9.83
C SER A 43 4.11 3.65 10.16
N ASN A 44 4.68 2.45 10.22
CA ASN A 44 3.93 1.22 10.54
C ASN A 44 2.72 1.02 9.61
N ILE A 45 2.94 1.23 8.30
CA ILE A 45 1.92 1.05 7.27
C ILE A 45 1.55 -0.43 7.20
N ARG A 46 0.25 -0.72 7.30
CA ARG A 46 -0.34 -2.03 7.11
C ARG A 46 -1.04 -2.05 5.75
N LEU A 47 -0.91 -3.17 5.05
CA LEU A 47 -1.40 -3.33 3.69
C LEU A 47 -2.31 -4.55 3.57
N TRP A 48 -3.35 -4.44 2.74
CA TRP A 48 -4.25 -5.54 2.40
C TRP A 48 -4.53 -5.58 0.90
N LYS A 49 -4.46 -6.77 0.29
CA LYS A 49 -4.83 -6.99 -1.11
C LYS A 49 -6.35 -6.99 -1.27
N SER A 50 -6.89 -6.17 -2.16
CA SER A 50 -8.29 -6.14 -2.62
C SER A 50 -9.40 -5.86 -1.60
N LYS A 51 -9.26 -6.27 -0.34
CA LYS A 51 -10.23 -6.08 0.76
C LYS A 51 -9.50 -6.11 2.11
N VAL A 52 -10.03 -5.39 3.11
CA VAL A 52 -9.46 -5.33 4.46
C VAL A 52 -9.92 -6.55 5.29
N GLU A 53 -9.18 -7.65 5.21
CA GLU A 53 -9.46 -8.90 5.94
C GLU A 53 -8.16 -9.54 6.46
N PRO A 54 -8.20 -10.36 7.53
CA PRO A 54 -6.97 -10.96 8.08
C PRO A 54 -6.19 -11.84 7.09
N THR A 55 -6.88 -12.45 6.12
CA THR A 55 -6.32 -13.36 5.11
C THR A 55 -5.65 -12.63 3.95
N THR A 56 -5.90 -11.33 3.78
CA THR A 56 -5.40 -10.54 2.64
C THR A 56 -4.24 -9.61 3.01
N ILE A 57 -3.72 -9.71 4.24
CA ILE A 57 -2.63 -8.87 4.73
C ILE A 57 -1.36 -9.15 3.92
N LEU A 58 -0.76 -8.10 3.37
CA LEU A 58 0.52 -8.15 2.69
C LEU A 58 1.63 -7.82 3.69
N ARG A 59 2.42 -8.83 4.09
CA ARG A 59 3.45 -8.71 5.13
C ARG A 59 4.87 -8.66 4.58
N ASP A 60 5.13 -9.34 3.47
CA ASP A 60 6.45 -9.39 2.87
C ASP A 60 6.62 -8.23 1.89
N HIS A 61 7.34 -7.19 2.32
CA HIS A 61 7.59 -6.02 1.50
C HIS A 61 8.60 -6.28 0.37
N LEU A 62 9.35 -7.37 0.43
CA LEU A 62 10.29 -7.76 -0.63
C LEU A 62 9.62 -8.60 -1.71
N GLN A 63 8.37 -9.04 -1.48
CA GLN A 63 7.59 -9.79 -2.44
C GLN A 63 7.37 -8.96 -3.73
N PRO A 64 7.69 -9.50 -4.92
CA PRO A 64 7.39 -8.86 -6.19
C PRO A 64 5.88 -8.66 -6.40
N LEU A 65 5.50 -7.55 -7.04
CA LEU A 65 4.10 -7.27 -7.36
C LEU A 65 3.47 -8.33 -8.29
N SER A 66 4.28 -8.96 -9.14
CA SER A 66 3.86 -10.07 -10.00
C SER A 66 3.36 -11.29 -9.22
N GLU A 67 3.92 -11.57 -8.04
CA GLU A 67 3.49 -12.67 -7.18
C GLU A 67 2.21 -12.32 -6.39
N ILE A 68 2.04 -11.04 -6.08
CA ILE A 68 0.88 -10.55 -5.33
C ILE A 68 -0.37 -10.53 -6.21
N PHE A 69 -0.26 -10.01 -7.43
CA PHE A 69 -1.38 -9.85 -8.36
C PHE A 69 -1.48 -10.96 -9.41
N GLY A 70 -0.46 -11.81 -9.53
CA GLY A 70 -0.46 -12.97 -10.41
C GLY A 70 -0.49 -12.64 -11.91
N VAL A 71 -0.24 -13.66 -12.72
CA VAL A 71 -0.49 -13.61 -14.18
C VAL A 71 -1.98 -13.94 -14.48
N GLU A 72 -2.67 -14.63 -13.57
CA GLU A 72 -4.05 -15.11 -13.80
C GLU A 72 -5.13 -14.03 -13.72
N GLU A 73 -4.88 -12.90 -13.03
CA GLU A 73 -5.77 -11.72 -13.10
C GLU A 73 -5.70 -11.01 -14.48
N GLN A 74 -4.75 -11.38 -15.35
CA GLN A 74 -4.63 -10.84 -16.71
C GLN A 74 -5.53 -11.56 -17.74
N GLY A 75 -6.16 -12.68 -17.37
CA GLY A 75 -6.84 -13.58 -18.32
C GLY A 75 -8.31 -13.32 -18.59
N SER A 76 -8.99 -12.42 -17.88
CA SER A 76 -10.46 -12.27 -18.03
C SER A 76 -10.98 -10.85 -18.21
N ASP A 77 -10.19 -9.80 -18.04
CA ASP A 77 -10.61 -8.45 -18.40
C ASP A 77 -9.40 -7.53 -18.42
N SER A 78 -9.20 -6.82 -19.54
CA SER A 78 -8.27 -5.68 -19.67
C SER A 78 -8.59 -4.49 -18.73
N SER A 79 -9.44 -4.71 -17.72
CA SER A 79 -9.98 -3.73 -16.78
C SER A 79 -9.84 -4.20 -15.32
N ALA A 80 -9.04 -5.25 -15.04
CA ALA A 80 -8.78 -5.72 -13.70
C ALA A 80 -8.15 -4.59 -12.85
N ARG A 81 -8.96 -3.97 -11.98
CA ARG A 81 -8.49 -2.92 -11.09
C ARG A 81 -7.81 -3.55 -9.89
N HIS A 82 -6.50 -3.35 -9.76
CA HIS A 82 -5.74 -3.84 -8.62
C HIS A 82 -5.82 -2.82 -7.47
N PHE A 83 -6.27 -3.28 -6.31
CA PHE A 83 -6.42 -2.45 -5.12
C PHE A 83 -5.51 -2.93 -4.00
N ILE A 84 -4.83 -1.98 -3.36
CA ILE A 84 -4.16 -2.18 -2.08
C ILE A 84 -4.79 -1.24 -1.07
N TYR A 85 -5.45 -1.79 -0.06
CA TYR A 85 -5.89 -0.99 1.07
C TYR A 85 -4.71 -0.77 2.01
N TYR A 86 -4.63 0.42 2.59
CA TYR A 86 -3.61 0.73 3.59
C TYR A 86 -4.19 1.50 4.77
N ASP A 87 -3.52 1.31 5.90
CA ASP A 87 -3.72 2.08 7.12
C ASP A 87 -2.35 2.25 7.78
N PHE A 88 -2.20 3.22 8.68
CA PHE A 88 -0.96 3.45 9.40
C PHE A 88 -1.26 3.79 10.85
N SER A 89 -0.36 3.39 11.75
CA SER A 89 -0.45 3.82 13.14
C SER A 89 0.17 5.20 13.28
N PRO A 90 -0.40 6.09 14.13
CA PRO A 90 0.25 7.33 14.50
C PRO A 90 1.66 7.01 15.00
N ARG A 91 2.64 7.79 14.57
CA ARG A 91 3.98 7.70 15.15
C ARG A 91 3.84 8.07 16.63
N GLU A 92 4.35 7.22 17.54
CA GLU A 92 4.48 7.60 18.95
C GLU A 92 5.45 8.78 19.03
N GLY A 93 4.91 9.99 18.90
CA GLY A 93 5.68 11.20 18.97
C GLY A 93 6.00 11.49 20.43
N LYS A 94 7.17 11.05 20.91
CA LYS A 94 7.81 11.73 22.04
C LYS A 94 8.16 13.13 21.56
N CYS A 95 7.26 14.08 21.74
CA CYS A 95 7.55 15.47 21.51
C CYS A 95 8.61 15.88 22.54
N ALA A 96 9.87 16.01 22.10
CA ALA A 96 10.98 16.35 22.98
C ALA A 96 10.76 17.67 23.72
N ILE A 97 9.94 18.57 23.15
CA ILE A 97 9.56 19.85 23.75
C ILE A 97 8.48 19.66 24.81
N LEU A 98 7.50 18.80 24.55
CA LEU A 98 6.39 18.49 25.47
C LEU A 98 6.74 17.25 26.30
N ASN A 99 7.91 17.23 26.93
CA ASN A 99 8.36 16.13 27.77
C ASN A 99 7.44 15.98 29.01
N VAL A 100 6.23 15.45 28.81
CA VAL A 100 5.28 15.16 29.89
C VAL A 100 5.60 13.75 30.36
N ASN A 101 6.18 13.68 31.57
CA ASN A 101 6.40 12.43 32.30
C ASN A 101 5.08 11.68 32.53
#